data_AF-A0A0V0R8R2-F1
#
_entry.id   AF-A0A0V0R8R2-F1
#
_cell.length_a   1.000
_cell.length_b   1.000
_cell.length_c   1.000
_cell.angle_alpha   90.00
_cell.angle_beta   90.00
_cell.angle_gamma   90.00
#
_symmetry.space_group_name_H-M   'P 1'
#
loop_
_entity.id
_entity.type
_entity.pdbx_description
1 polymer ?
#
loop_
_entity_poly.entity_id
_entity_poly.type
_entity_poly.pdbx_seq_one_letter_code
_entity_poly.pdbx_strand_id
1 'polypeptide(L)'
;MGNCFGGGHQSDELQQQQQNGPQKQRREITETERIEIDLKKTRDTLQRNKQKVSAQIDTVETVIKKLISEQRRDKAKKEFQKKQLYEKYLDNIEDKSIVIQKMIHEVKSAQMDKECMEVMKNANNFLKDIQKAIDIDDAQDII
;
A
#
# COMPACT_ATOMS: atom_id res chain seq x y z
N MET A 1 9.49 -63.96 -32.32
CA MET A 1 9.92 -65.03 -31.40
C MET A 1 11.12 -64.52 -30.63
N GLY A 2 11.05 -64.52 -29.29
CA GLY A 2 12.14 -64.05 -28.42
C GLY A 2 11.59 -63.37 -27.17
N ASN A 3 11.21 -64.20 -26.19
CA ASN A 3 10.68 -63.79 -24.89
C ASN A 3 11.83 -63.69 -23.87
N CYS A 4 11.75 -62.67 -23.02
CA CYS A 4 11.94 -62.67 -21.56
C CYS A 4 13.32 -62.67 -20.85
N PHE A 5 13.25 -61.95 -19.70
CA PHE A 5 14.08 -61.92 -18.48
C PHE A 5 15.39 -61.12 -18.54
N GLY A 6 15.68 -60.18 -17.64
CA GLY A 6 15.03 -59.73 -16.40
C GLY A 6 16.04 -58.88 -15.62
N GLY A 7 15.59 -58.10 -14.63
CA GLY A 7 16.51 -57.44 -13.69
C GLY A 7 15.96 -56.14 -13.12
N GLY A 8 15.60 -56.18 -11.84
CA GLY A 8 14.86 -55.15 -11.11
C GLY A 8 15.50 -53.76 -11.05
N HIS A 9 14.62 -52.77 -10.94
CA HIS A 9 14.86 -51.59 -10.12
C HIS A 9 13.60 -51.36 -9.26
N GLN A 10 13.59 -52.00 -8.10
CA GLN A 10 12.85 -51.48 -6.95
C GLN A 10 13.67 -50.31 -6.40
N SER A 11 13.22 -49.08 -6.65
CA SER A 11 13.57 -47.90 -5.87
C SER A 11 12.90 -46.65 -6.45
N ASP A 12 11.56 -46.59 -6.39
CA ASP A 12 10.79 -45.35 -6.60
C ASP A 12 9.76 -45.16 -5.47
N GLU A 13 10.12 -45.58 -4.25
CA GLU A 13 9.43 -45.20 -3.01
C GLU A 13 10.35 -44.32 -2.17
N LEU A 14 10.68 -43.13 -2.67
CA LEU A 14 11.17 -42.05 -1.82
C LEU A 14 10.51 -40.72 -2.21
N GLN A 15 9.58 -40.33 -1.34
CA GLN A 15 9.29 -38.94 -0.98
C GLN A 15 8.67 -38.04 -2.05
N GLN A 16 7.34 -38.07 -2.15
CA GLN A 16 6.55 -36.84 -2.26
C GLN A 16 5.47 -36.80 -1.17
N GLN A 17 5.93 -36.82 0.09
CA GLN A 17 5.22 -36.13 1.16
C GLN A 17 5.92 -34.79 1.36
N GLN A 18 5.25 -33.69 0.99
CA GLN A 18 5.32 -32.36 1.61
C GLN A 18 4.90 -31.31 0.57
N GLN A 19 3.65 -30.85 0.62
CA GLN A 19 3.30 -29.42 0.45
C GLN A 19 1.96 -29.14 1.17
N ASN A 20 1.91 -29.36 2.49
CA ASN A 20 0.95 -28.63 3.32
C ASN A 20 1.70 -27.42 3.89
N GLY A 21 1.83 -26.37 3.08
CA GLY A 21 2.29 -25.08 3.57
C GLY A 21 1.31 -24.54 4.62
N PRO A 22 1.78 -23.82 5.66
CA PRO A 22 0.90 -23.27 6.67
C PRO A 22 -0.10 -22.35 5.98
N GLN A 23 -1.39 -22.66 6.08
CA GLN A 23 -2.47 -21.80 5.63
C GLN A 23 -2.29 -20.47 6.35
N LYS A 24 -1.83 -19.45 5.60
CA LYS A 24 -1.69 -18.08 6.09
C LYS A 24 -3.07 -17.64 6.56
N GLN A 25 -3.31 -17.72 7.87
CA GLN A 25 -4.54 -17.23 8.50
C GLN A 25 -4.74 -15.81 7.98
N ARG A 26 -5.77 -15.64 7.16
CA ARG A 26 -6.12 -14.36 6.57
C ARG A 26 -6.64 -13.53 7.73
N ARG A 27 -5.75 -12.74 8.35
CA ARG A 27 -6.13 -11.78 9.38
C ARG A 27 -7.25 -10.91 8.82
N GLU A 28 -8.30 -10.72 9.60
CA GLU A 28 -9.36 -9.79 9.25
C GLU A 28 -8.74 -8.39 9.18
N ILE A 29 -8.83 -7.78 8.00
CA ILE A 29 -8.28 -6.45 7.76
C ILE A 29 -9.07 -5.46 8.61
N THR A 30 -8.37 -4.78 9.51
CA THR A 30 -8.93 -3.72 10.35
C THR A 30 -9.46 -2.59 9.46
N GLU A 31 -10.46 -1.85 9.94
CA GLU A 31 -11.04 -0.73 9.19
C GLU A 31 -9.96 0.30 8.76
N THR A 32 -9.02 0.58 9.66
CA THR A 32 -7.90 1.50 9.39
C THR A 32 -6.96 1.00 8.29
N GLU A 33 -6.70 -0.31 8.22
CA GLU A 33 -5.89 -0.89 7.14
C GLU A 33 -6.62 -0.84 5.79
N ARG A 34 -7.96 -1.01 5.78
CA ARG A 34 -8.76 -0.87 4.54
C ARG A 34 -8.68 0.55 4.00
N ILE A 35 -8.84 1.55 4.88
CA ILE A 35 -8.71 2.97 4.53
C ILE A 35 -7.31 3.26 4.00
N GLU A 36 -6.26 2.77 4.67
CA GLU A 36 -4.88 2.97 4.21
C GLU A 36 -4.64 2.35 2.81
N ILE A 37 -5.19 1.16 2.55
CA ILE A 37 -5.13 0.50 1.25
C ILE A 37 -5.82 1.35 0.17
N ASP A 38 -7.00 1.89 0.45
CA ASP A 38 -7.75 2.66 -0.54
C ASP A 38 -7.12 4.02 -0.82
N LEU A 39 -6.55 4.67 0.19
CA LEU A 39 -5.74 5.88 0.00
C LEU A 39 -4.49 5.59 -0.86
N LYS A 40 -3.79 4.47 -0.63
CA LYS A 40 -2.65 4.05 -1.45
C LYS A 40 -3.07 3.76 -2.90
N LYS A 41 -4.17 3.05 -3.14
CA LYS A 41 -4.71 2.82 -4.49
C LYS A 41 -5.03 4.13 -5.21
N THR A 42 -5.60 5.09 -4.49
CA THR A 42 -5.94 6.41 -5.03
C THR A 42 -4.67 7.18 -5.40
N ARG A 43 -3.65 7.19 -4.53
CA ARG A 43 -2.32 7.75 -4.83
C ARG A 43 -1.71 7.13 -6.07
N ASP A 44 -1.72 5.80 -6.18
CA ASP A 44 -1.13 5.10 -7.32
C ASP A 44 -1.89 5.41 -8.63
N THR A 45 -3.21 5.60 -8.54
CA THR A 45 -4.04 6.03 -9.68
C THR A 45 -3.69 7.46 -10.11
N LEU A 46 -3.54 8.39 -9.16
CA LEU A 46 -3.09 9.76 -9.46
C LEU A 46 -1.70 9.77 -10.09
N GLN A 47 -0.77 8.93 -9.63
CA GLN A 47 0.56 8.82 -10.21
C GLN A 47 0.52 8.31 -11.66
N ARG A 48 -0.32 7.30 -11.96
CA ARG A 48 -0.53 6.83 -13.33
C ARG A 48 -1.14 7.92 -14.21
N ASN A 49 -2.10 8.69 -13.68
CA ASN A 49 -2.71 9.80 -14.41
C ASN A 49 -1.71 10.92 -14.67
N LYS A 50 -0.85 11.24 -13.70
CA LYS A 50 0.27 12.20 -13.85
C LYS A 50 1.16 11.81 -15.03
N GLN A 51 1.60 10.55 -15.10
CA GLN A 51 2.43 10.04 -16.19
C GLN A 51 1.72 10.14 -17.55
N LYS A 52 0.44 9.78 -17.62
CA LYS A 52 -0.36 9.90 -18.85
C LYS A 52 -0.48 11.35 -19.33
N VAL A 53 -0.75 12.28 -18.42
CA VAL A 53 -0.88 13.71 -18.75
C VAL A 53 0.46 14.28 -19.18
N SER A 54 1.57 13.92 -18.52
CA SER A 54 2.93 14.31 -18.94
C SER A 54 3.22 13.89 -20.38
N ALA A 55 2.94 12.63 -20.73
CA ALA A 55 3.13 12.14 -22.11
C ALA A 55 2.24 12.87 -23.14
N GLN A 56 1.03 13.27 -22.73
CA GLN A 56 0.15 14.09 -23.57
C GLN A 56 0.71 15.50 -23.79
N ILE A 57 1.31 16.12 -22.77
CA ILE A 57 1.98 17.42 -22.90
C ILE A 57 3.12 17.32 -23.91
N ASP A 58 3.99 16.32 -23.78
CA ASP A 58 5.11 16.09 -24.72
C ASP A 58 4.61 15.92 -26.16
N THR A 59 3.51 15.16 -26.33
CA THR A 59 2.88 14.96 -27.63
C THR A 59 2.38 16.30 -28.19
N VAL A 60 1.67 17.10 -27.39
CA VAL A 60 1.16 18.41 -27.80
C VAL A 60 2.32 19.36 -28.15
N GLU A 61 3.44 19.32 -27.43
CA GLU A 61 4.62 20.13 -27.76
C GLU A 61 5.20 19.77 -29.14
N THR A 62 5.29 18.49 -29.48
CA THR A 62 5.76 18.09 -30.81
C THR A 62 4.81 18.54 -31.92
N VAL A 63 3.50 18.50 -31.68
CA VAL A 63 2.47 18.98 -32.62
C VAL A 63 2.56 20.49 -32.80
N ILE A 64 2.74 21.25 -31.72
CA ILE A 64 2.92 22.70 -31.78
C ILE A 64 4.16 23.05 -32.62
N LYS A 65 5.30 22.38 -32.36
CA LYS A 65 6.54 22.58 -33.14
C LYS A 65 6.32 22.34 -34.64
N LYS A 66 5.60 21.27 -35.00
CA LYS A 66 5.22 20.98 -36.39
C LYS A 66 4.31 22.06 -36.98
N LEU A 67 3.26 22.47 -36.29
CA LEU A 67 2.32 23.49 -36.78
C LEU A 67 2.96 24.87 -36.97
N ILE A 68 3.95 25.21 -36.14
CA ILE A 68 4.76 26.43 -36.31
C ILE A 68 5.60 26.33 -37.59
N SER A 69 6.22 25.17 -37.86
CA SER A 69 6.99 24.95 -39.09
C SER A 69 6.13 25.00 -40.35
N GLU A 70 4.87 24.55 -40.26
CA GLU A 70 3.86 24.63 -41.33
C GLU A 70 3.23 26.03 -41.47
N GLN A 71 3.67 27.04 -40.70
CA GLN A 71 3.11 28.40 -40.64
C GLN A 71 1.61 28.49 -40.27
N ARG A 72 1.03 27.43 -39.69
CA ARG A 72 -0.41 27.37 -39.32
C ARG A 72 -0.65 27.91 -37.91
N ARG A 73 -0.47 29.22 -37.76
CA ARG A 73 -0.50 29.94 -36.46
C ARG A 73 -1.81 29.77 -35.68
N ASP A 74 -2.96 29.81 -36.34
CA ASP A 74 -4.26 29.69 -35.66
C ASP A 74 -4.47 28.32 -35.01
N LYS A 75 -3.99 27.26 -35.66
CA LYS A 75 -4.08 25.90 -35.14
C LYS A 75 -3.04 25.68 -34.04
N ALA A 76 -1.83 26.23 -34.18
CA ALA A 76 -0.83 26.23 -33.12
C ALA A 76 -1.34 26.91 -31.84
N LYS A 77 -2.06 28.03 -31.97
CA LYS A 77 -2.65 28.73 -30.82
C LYS A 77 -3.66 27.87 -30.04
N LYS A 78 -4.51 27.13 -30.75
CA LYS A 78 -5.47 26.19 -30.11
C LYS A 78 -4.76 25.06 -29.38
N GLU A 79 -3.73 24.48 -29.98
CA GLU A 79 -2.93 23.44 -29.32
C GLU A 79 -2.16 23.97 -28.11
N PHE A 80 -1.69 25.22 -28.14
CA PHE A 80 -1.05 25.87 -26.99
C PHE A 80 -2.03 26.06 -25.82
N GLN A 81 -3.28 26.44 -26.09
CA GLN A 81 -4.33 26.52 -25.05
C GLN A 81 -4.62 25.14 -24.44
N LYS A 82 -4.64 24.09 -25.27
CA LYS A 82 -4.78 22.70 -24.81
C LYS A 82 -3.61 22.30 -23.91
N LYS A 83 -2.39 22.67 -24.27
CA LYS A 83 -1.18 22.46 -23.44
C LYS A 83 -1.34 23.09 -22.06
N GLN A 84 -1.71 24.37 -22.00
CA GLN A 84 -1.91 25.08 -20.73
C GLN A 84 -2.98 24.43 -19.84
N LEU A 85 -4.04 23.89 -20.44
CA LEU A 85 -5.06 23.17 -19.70
C LEU A 85 -4.51 21.88 -19.07
N TYR A 86 -3.66 21.15 -19.80
CA TYR A 86 -3.00 19.96 -19.27
C TYR A 86 -1.98 20.29 -18.17
N GLU A 87 -1.22 21.38 -18.32
CA GLU A 87 -0.31 21.87 -17.27
C GLU A 87 -1.10 22.20 -15.98
N LYS A 88 -2.20 22.97 -16.09
CA LYS A 88 -3.09 23.23 -14.94
C LYS A 88 -3.66 21.95 -14.34
N TYR A 89 -4.02 20.98 -15.16
CA TYR A 89 -4.54 19.70 -14.67
C TYR A 89 -3.46 18.89 -13.96
N LEU A 90 -2.20 18.97 -14.42
CA LEU A 90 -1.04 18.36 -13.77
C LEU A 90 -0.82 18.97 -12.38
N ASP A 91 -0.82 20.31 -12.27
CA ASP A 91 -0.69 21.02 -10.99
C ASP A 91 -1.78 20.55 -10.00
N ASN A 92 -3.02 20.48 -10.45
CA ASN A 92 -4.14 19.98 -9.64
C ASN A 92 -3.95 18.51 -9.18
N ILE A 93 -3.32 17.66 -10.00
CA ILE A 93 -2.99 16.28 -9.60
C ILE A 93 -1.90 16.29 -8.52
N GLU A 94 -0.90 17.16 -8.63
CA GLU A 94 0.18 17.28 -7.65
C GLU A 94 -0.36 17.76 -6.30
N ASP A 95 -1.22 18.78 -6.28
CA ASP A 95 -1.88 19.26 -5.07
C ASP A 95 -2.68 18.16 -4.38
N LYS A 96 -3.49 17.41 -5.15
CA LYS A 96 -4.27 16.28 -4.63
C LYS A 96 -3.37 15.15 -4.13
N SER A 97 -2.24 14.90 -4.78
CA SER A 97 -1.26 13.90 -4.35
C SER A 97 -0.68 14.25 -2.99
N ILE A 98 -0.32 15.51 -2.76
CA ILE A 98 0.17 16.00 -1.47
C ILE A 98 -0.88 15.79 -0.38
N VAL A 99 -2.14 16.13 -0.65
CA VAL A 99 -3.24 15.93 0.29
C VAL A 99 -3.40 14.45 0.67
N ILE A 100 -3.39 13.54 -0.30
CA ILE A 100 -3.51 12.10 -0.02
C ILE A 100 -2.30 11.57 0.76
N GLN A 101 -1.09 12.05 0.47
CA GLN A 101 0.09 11.68 1.25
C GLN A 101 -0.01 12.11 2.72
N LYS A 102 -0.53 13.32 2.97
CA LYS A 102 -0.83 13.79 4.33
C LYS A 102 -1.87 12.91 5.02
N MET A 103 -2.98 12.58 4.34
CA MET A 103 -4.00 11.69 4.89
C MET A 103 -3.46 10.29 5.23
N ILE A 104 -2.60 9.72 4.38
CA ILE A 104 -1.94 8.43 4.68
C ILE A 104 -1.09 8.54 5.95
N HIS A 105 -0.36 9.65 6.11
CA HIS A 105 0.46 9.88 7.31
C HIS A 105 -0.40 10.06 8.56
N GLU A 106 -1.48 10.85 8.48
CA GLU A 106 -2.42 11.07 9.58
C GLU A 106 -3.09 9.77 10.04
N VAL A 107 -3.55 8.94 9.10
CA VAL A 107 -4.12 7.61 9.42
C VAL A 107 -3.11 6.74 10.16
N LYS A 108 -1.85 6.72 9.72
CA LYS A 108 -0.78 5.96 10.39
C LYS A 108 -0.47 6.50 11.78
N SER A 109 -0.43 7.83 11.94
CA SER A 109 -0.22 8.44 13.26
C SER A 109 -1.34 8.04 14.21
N ALA A 110 -2.60 8.14 13.76
CA ALA A 110 -3.75 7.74 14.56
C ALA A 110 -3.72 6.24 14.94
N GLN A 111 -3.24 5.37 14.04
CA GLN A 111 -3.02 3.95 14.35
C GLN A 111 -1.96 3.77 15.45
N MET A 112 -0.82 4.44 15.34
CA MET A 112 0.24 4.39 16.35
C MET A 112 -0.23 4.94 17.71
N ASP A 113 -0.99 6.04 17.70
CA ASP A 113 -1.55 6.64 18.91
C ASP A 113 -2.52 5.69 19.60
N LYS A 114 -3.37 4.99 18.81
CA LYS A 114 -4.27 3.97 19.34
C LYS A 114 -3.50 2.82 19.99
N GLU A 115 -2.48 2.29 19.33
CA GLU A 115 -1.63 1.22 19.88
C GLU A 115 -0.94 1.67 21.17
N CYS A 116 -0.44 2.92 21.20
CA CYS A 116 0.15 3.50 22.41
C CYS A 116 -0.86 3.57 23.56
N MET A 117 -2.09 4.02 23.30
CA MET A 117 -3.16 4.05 24.30
C MET A 117 -3.51 2.65 24.83
N GLU A 118 -3.52 1.63 23.97
CA GLU A 118 -3.76 0.24 24.39
C GLU A 118 -2.64 -0.29 25.31
N VAL A 119 -1.38 -0.01 24.97
CA VAL A 119 -0.22 -0.36 25.82
C VAL A 119 -0.31 0.36 27.18
N MET A 120 -0.62 1.66 27.20
CA MET A 120 -0.76 2.43 28.44
C MET A 120 -1.91 1.90 29.32
N LYS A 121 -3.02 1.49 28.71
CA LYS A 121 -4.15 0.88 29.44
C LYS A 121 -3.73 -0.44 30.10
N ASN A 122 -3.00 -1.28 29.37
CA ASN A 122 -2.48 -2.54 29.91
C ASN A 122 -1.48 -2.30 31.05
N ALA A 123 -0.59 -1.32 30.90
CA ALA A 123 0.33 -0.92 31.96
C ALA A 123 -0.41 -0.43 33.22
N ASN A 124 -1.47 0.38 33.07
CA ASN A 124 -2.28 0.84 34.20
C ASN A 124 -2.98 -0.32 34.92
N ASN A 125 -3.53 -1.28 34.17
CA ASN A 125 -4.14 -2.47 34.75
C ASN A 125 -3.10 -3.32 35.51
N PHE A 126 -1.93 -3.53 34.91
CA PHE A 126 -0.83 -4.25 35.54
C PHE A 126 -0.36 -3.57 36.84
N LEU A 127 -0.23 -2.24 36.85
CA LEU A 127 0.11 -1.48 38.06
C LEU A 127 -0.96 -1.63 39.15
N LYS A 128 -2.25 -1.64 38.79
CA LYS A 128 -3.34 -1.89 39.74
C LYS A 128 -3.30 -3.30 40.30
N ASP A 129 -2.95 -4.28 39.49
CA ASP A 129 -2.86 -5.68 39.93
C ASP A 129 -1.66 -5.87 40.88
N ILE A 130 -0.52 -5.25 40.58
CA ILE A 130 0.62 -5.18 41.51
C ILE A 130 0.21 -4.52 42.82
N GLN A 131 -0.46 -3.36 42.76
CA GLN A 131 -0.83 -2.63 43.96
C GLN A 131 -1.75 -3.44 44.87
N LYS A 132 -2.73 -4.16 44.28
CA LYS A 132 -3.58 -5.08 45.03
C LYS A 132 -2.82 -6.25 45.65
N ALA A 133 -1.80 -6.77 44.96
CA ALA A 133 -0.98 -7.86 45.51
C ALA A 133 -0.18 -7.39 46.74
N ILE A 134 0.42 -6.19 46.67
CA ILE A 134 1.14 -5.57 47.79
C ILE A 134 0.20 -5.33 48.98
N ASP A 135 -1.00 -4.77 48.74
CA ASP A 135 -1.98 -4.52 49.81
C ASP A 135 -2.46 -5.82 50.52
N ILE A 136 -2.46 -6.96 49.83
CA ILE A 136 -2.83 -8.27 50.40
C ILE A 136 -1.70 -8.83 51.26
N ASP A 137 -0.45 -8.74 50.79
CA ASP A 137 0.71 -9.25 51.51
C ASP A 137 0.93 -8.44 52.81
N ASP A 138 0.78 -7.11 52.77
CA ASP A 138 0.87 -6.25 53.96
C ASP A 138 -0.24 -6.55 55.00
N ALA A 139 -1.40 -7.06 54.56
CA ALA A 139 -2.49 -7.45 55.47
C ALA A 139 -2.26 -8.82 56.14
N GLN A 140 -1.44 -9.70 55.55
CA GLN A 140 -1.11 -11.01 56.13
C GLN A 140 -0.03 -10.92 57.21
N ASP A 141 0.88 -9.95 57.12
CA ASP A 141 1.95 -9.75 58.13
C ASP A 141 1.47 -9.11 59.45
N ILE A 142 0.22 -8.63 59.53
CA ILE A 142 -0.35 -7.96 60.71
C ILE A 142 -1.08 -8.92 61.67
N ILE A 143 -1.37 -10.17 61.28
CA ILE A 143 -2.07 -11.18 62.10
C ILE A 143 -1.08 -12.20 62.67
#